data_AF-A0A812VLF8-F1
#
_entry.id   AF-A0A812VLF8-F1
#
_cell.length_a   1.000
_cell.length_b   1.000
_cell.length_c   1.000
_cell.angle_alpha   90.00
_cell.angle_beta   90.00
_cell.angle_gamma   90.00
#
_symmetry.space_group_name_H-M   'P 1'
#
loop_
_entity.id
_entity.type
_entity.pdbx_description
1 polymer ?
#
loop_
_entity_poly.entity_id
_entity_poly.type
_entity_poly.pdbx_seq_one_letter_code
_entity_poly.pdbx_strand_id
1 'polypeptide(L)'
;MNLRASREIRGDPPPCQAYRVGHFWQELFSAGSMVVPSLYLIMAVDFAKQLPLKMLTVATVVHCLASASYHCQCAYYTTDPRWDHLKSPFRTADMCLIHVCMFTYCYAVSPGLWYLPALAFATNGFCMLLLLYRRLHSIPGSKADSYRVIACILLYTSAMLWRGDFSSYAGVMASYGLGGYFWTRNEKLGHWGHGLFHLMLVPCTYCVVRSATFQVE
;
A
#
# COMPACT_ATOMS: atom_id res chain seq x y z
N MET A 1 39.21 -17.50 -17.10
CA MET A 1 38.25 -17.44 -18.23
C MET A 1 36.89 -17.05 -17.66
N ASN A 2 36.36 -15.90 -18.08
CA ASN A 2 35.29 -15.17 -17.39
C ASN A 2 33.90 -15.67 -17.86
N LEU A 3 33.24 -16.53 -17.06
CA LEU A 3 31.89 -17.09 -17.36
C LEU A 3 30.77 -16.02 -17.45
N ARG A 4 31.05 -14.76 -17.11
CA ARG A 4 30.10 -13.65 -17.28
C ARG A 4 29.94 -13.20 -18.73
N ALA A 5 30.98 -13.29 -19.55
CA ALA A 5 30.95 -12.76 -20.92
C ALA A 5 30.17 -13.65 -21.91
N SER A 6 29.95 -14.92 -21.58
CA SER A 6 29.24 -15.85 -22.47
C SER A 6 27.71 -15.82 -22.35
N ARG A 7 27.16 -15.12 -21.35
CA ARG A 7 25.70 -14.98 -21.16
C ARG A 7 25.09 -13.79 -21.90
N GLU A 8 25.84 -12.73 -22.16
CA GLU A 8 25.34 -11.57 -22.95
C GLU A 8 25.07 -11.93 -24.41
N ILE A 9 25.71 -12.97 -24.95
CA ILE A 9 25.63 -13.33 -26.37
C ILE A 9 24.37 -14.16 -26.71
N ARG A 10 23.70 -14.78 -25.74
CA ARG A 10 22.56 -15.68 -26.03
C ARG A 10 21.19 -15.03 -26.06
N GLY A 11 21.06 -13.75 -25.71
CA GLY A 11 19.74 -13.11 -25.59
C GLY A 11 18.82 -13.80 -24.57
N ASP A 12 19.39 -14.64 -23.69
CA ASP A 12 18.65 -15.25 -22.60
C ASP A 12 18.19 -14.10 -21.70
N PRO A 13 16.88 -13.96 -21.44
CA PRO A 13 16.40 -12.94 -20.50
C PRO A 13 17.16 -13.13 -19.19
N PRO A 14 17.56 -12.03 -18.51
CA PRO A 14 18.24 -12.14 -17.23
C PRO A 14 17.41 -13.08 -16.35
N PRO A 15 18.03 -14.05 -15.67
CA PRO A 15 17.28 -15.00 -14.88
C PRO A 15 16.36 -14.20 -13.97
N CYS A 16 15.04 -14.46 -14.07
CA CYS A 16 14.06 -13.92 -13.12
C CYS A 16 14.70 -14.08 -11.76
N GLN A 17 14.91 -12.97 -11.04
CA GLN A 17 15.61 -12.99 -9.75
C GLN A 17 14.94 -14.07 -8.92
N ALA A 18 15.59 -15.22 -8.80
CA ALA A 18 15.02 -16.37 -8.12
C ALA A 18 14.74 -15.89 -6.70
N TYR A 19 13.45 -15.79 -6.35
CA TYR A 19 12.99 -15.51 -5.00
C TYR A 19 13.67 -16.55 -4.12
N ARG A 20 14.67 -16.14 -3.32
CA ARG A 20 15.55 -17.13 -2.67
C ARG A 20 14.74 -17.90 -1.63
N VAL A 21 15.13 -19.14 -1.42
CA VAL A 21 14.67 -19.96 -0.28
C VAL A 21 14.99 -19.17 0.99
N GLY A 22 13.94 -18.73 1.70
CA GLY A 22 14.06 -17.80 2.82
C GLY A 22 13.11 -16.60 2.79
N HIS A 23 12.13 -16.56 1.87
CA HIS A 23 11.08 -15.52 1.83
C HIS A 23 9.71 -16.00 2.33
N PHE A 24 9.46 -17.31 2.41
CA PHE A 24 8.14 -17.86 2.75
C PHE A 24 7.58 -17.29 4.07
N TRP A 25 8.39 -17.31 5.14
CA TRP A 25 7.97 -16.83 6.46
C TRP A 25 7.78 -15.32 6.50
N GLN A 26 8.57 -14.57 5.75
CA GLN A 26 8.49 -13.12 5.64
C GLN A 26 7.24 -12.68 4.87
N GLU A 27 6.89 -13.41 3.82
CA GLU A 27 5.65 -13.20 3.08
C GLU A 27 4.44 -13.56 3.95
N LEU A 28 4.47 -14.68 4.69
CA LEU A 28 3.41 -15.01 5.67
C LEU A 28 3.29 -13.97 6.78
N PHE A 29 4.41 -13.47 7.30
CA PHE A 29 4.41 -12.38 8.27
C PHE A 29 3.81 -11.11 7.68
N SER A 30 4.14 -10.79 6.43
CA SER A 30 3.58 -9.63 5.72
C SER A 30 2.08 -9.78 5.48
N ALA A 31 1.60 -11.00 5.20
CA ALA A 31 0.17 -11.30 5.11
C ALA A 31 -0.53 -11.13 6.47
N GLY A 32 0.06 -11.69 7.53
CA GLY A 32 -0.48 -11.61 8.89
C GLY A 32 -0.53 -10.18 9.44
N SER A 33 0.48 -9.36 9.14
CA SER A 33 0.53 -7.97 9.59
C SER A 33 -0.55 -7.07 8.96
N MET A 34 -1.12 -7.45 7.81
CA MET A 34 -2.27 -6.75 7.21
C MET A 34 -3.58 -6.95 7.96
N VAL A 35 -3.69 -7.98 8.81
CA VAL A 35 -4.87 -8.22 9.66
C VAL A 35 -4.99 -7.14 10.74
N VAL A 36 -3.85 -6.68 11.28
CA VAL A 36 -3.81 -5.75 12.43
C VAL A 36 -4.51 -4.41 12.15
N PRO A 37 -4.21 -3.66 11.06
CA PRO A 37 -4.92 -2.41 10.78
C PRO A 37 -6.42 -2.61 10.52
N SER A 38 -6.82 -3.76 9.96
CA SER A 38 -8.23 -4.10 9.76
C SER A 38 -8.97 -4.30 11.09
N LEU A 39 -8.39 -5.09 12.00
CA LEU A 39 -8.96 -5.30 13.33
C LEU A 39 -9.07 -4.00 14.12
N TYR A 40 -8.02 -3.17 14.08
CA TYR A 40 -8.04 -1.86 14.70
C TYR A 40 -9.22 -1.02 14.19
N LEU A 41 -9.40 -0.91 12.86
CA LEU A 41 -10.48 -0.12 12.28
C LEU A 41 -11.86 -0.69 12.62
N ILE A 42 -12.06 -2.02 12.55
CA ILE A 42 -13.33 -2.65 12.92
C ILE A 42 -13.69 -2.30 14.37
N MET A 43 -12.74 -2.42 15.30
CA MET A 43 -12.95 -2.07 16.71
C MET A 43 -13.15 -0.57 16.95
N ALA A 44 -12.47 0.29 16.20
CA ALA A 44 -12.59 1.75 16.33
C ALA A 44 -13.88 2.30 15.70
N VAL A 45 -14.39 1.66 14.64
CA VAL A 45 -15.48 2.17 13.80
C VAL A 45 -16.84 1.58 14.19
N ASP A 46 -16.91 0.56 15.04
CA ASP A 46 -18.18 0.07 15.61
C ASP A 46 -19.00 1.18 16.33
N PHE A 47 -18.37 2.35 16.56
CA PHE A 47 -18.98 3.57 17.11
C PHE A 47 -19.32 4.67 16.08
N ALA A 48 -18.95 4.54 14.80
CA ALA A 48 -19.04 5.62 13.81
C ALA A 48 -20.34 5.57 12.98
N LYS A 49 -21.28 6.48 13.26
CA LYS A 49 -22.49 6.67 12.44
C LYS A 49 -22.23 7.33 11.09
N GLN A 50 -21.06 7.95 10.90
CA GLN A 50 -20.77 8.78 9.74
C GLN A 50 -20.34 7.95 8.52
N LEU A 51 -20.96 8.23 7.36
CA LEU A 51 -20.68 7.55 6.09
C LEU A 51 -19.19 7.56 5.69
N PRO A 52 -18.43 8.67 5.82
CA PRO A 52 -17.02 8.69 5.40
C PRO A 52 -16.14 7.69 6.17
N LEU A 53 -16.39 7.52 7.48
CA LEU A 53 -15.67 6.55 8.32
C LEU A 53 -16.00 5.10 7.94
N LYS A 54 -17.26 4.82 7.57
CA LYS A 54 -17.67 3.50 7.05
C LYS A 54 -16.97 3.19 5.74
N MET A 55 -16.94 4.14 4.81
CA MET A 55 -16.26 3.97 3.51
C MET A 55 -14.77 3.71 3.68
N LEU A 56 -14.10 4.50 4.53
CA LEU A 56 -12.69 4.33 4.89
C LEU A 56 -12.40 2.93 5.44
N THR A 57 -13.27 2.46 6.35
CA THR A 57 -13.12 1.17 7.02
C THR A 57 -13.27 0.02 6.05
N VAL A 58 -14.35 0.02 5.25
CA VAL A 58 -14.58 -1.00 4.23
C VAL A 58 -13.43 -1.03 3.22
N ALA A 59 -13.00 0.14 2.72
CA ALA A 59 -11.88 0.21 1.78
C ALA A 59 -10.59 -0.38 2.38
N THR A 60 -10.28 -0.05 3.63
CA THR A 60 -9.07 -0.56 4.31
C THR A 60 -9.14 -2.06 4.53
N VAL A 61 -10.27 -2.59 5.02
CA VAL A 61 -10.44 -4.03 5.24
C VAL A 61 -10.30 -4.78 3.90
N VAL A 62 -10.95 -4.30 2.84
CA VAL A 62 -10.88 -4.95 1.52
C VAL A 62 -9.47 -4.90 0.93
N HIS A 63 -8.76 -3.76 1.05
CA HIS A 63 -7.35 -3.67 0.70
C HIS A 63 -6.53 -4.68 1.50
N CYS A 64 -6.64 -4.67 2.84
CA CYS A 64 -5.86 -5.56 3.69
C CYS A 64 -6.04 -7.03 3.35
N LEU A 65 -7.27 -7.45 3.03
CA LEU A 65 -7.54 -8.82 2.54
C LEU A 65 -6.89 -9.10 1.19
N ALA A 66 -6.94 -8.15 0.24
CA ALA A 66 -6.29 -8.31 -1.06
C ALA A 66 -4.76 -8.37 -0.95
N SER A 67 -4.16 -7.51 -0.12
CA SER A 67 -2.72 -7.50 0.17
C SER A 67 -2.28 -8.79 0.86
N ALA A 68 -3.02 -9.24 1.89
CA ALA A 68 -2.75 -10.51 2.55
C ALA A 68 -2.81 -11.68 1.55
N SER A 69 -3.80 -11.67 0.65
CA SER A 69 -3.92 -12.67 -0.41
C SER A 69 -2.74 -12.64 -1.39
N TYR A 70 -2.28 -11.45 -1.77
CA TYR A 70 -1.07 -11.27 -2.59
C TYR A 70 0.17 -11.85 -1.90
N HIS A 71 0.38 -11.55 -0.62
CA HIS A 71 1.50 -12.10 0.14
C HIS A 71 1.41 -13.61 0.35
N CYS A 72 0.23 -14.17 0.61
CA CYS A 72 0.01 -15.61 0.62
C CYS A 72 0.37 -16.25 -0.73
N GLN A 73 0.03 -15.58 -1.84
CA GLN A 73 0.44 -16.03 -3.17
C GLN A 73 1.97 -15.96 -3.36
N CYS A 74 2.62 -14.88 -2.90
CA CYS A 74 4.09 -14.78 -2.89
C CYS A 74 4.74 -15.92 -2.09
N ALA A 75 4.21 -16.22 -0.90
CA ALA A 75 4.67 -17.32 -0.08
C ALA A 75 4.53 -18.65 -0.82
N TYR A 76 3.34 -18.92 -1.39
CA TYR A 76 3.06 -20.17 -2.11
C TYR A 76 3.99 -20.40 -3.30
N TYR A 77 4.28 -19.36 -4.09
CA TYR A 77 5.14 -19.45 -5.27
C TYR A 77 6.62 -19.11 -5.00
N THR A 78 7.05 -19.01 -3.74
CA THR A 78 8.44 -18.64 -3.39
C THR A 78 9.49 -19.58 -4.03
N THR A 79 9.14 -20.85 -4.27
CA THR A 79 10.05 -21.84 -4.88
C THR A 79 9.94 -21.95 -6.40
N ASP A 80 9.01 -21.25 -7.06
CA ASP A 80 8.86 -21.30 -8.53
C ASP A 80 9.67 -20.17 -9.20
N PRO A 81 10.81 -20.49 -9.86
CA PRO A 81 11.66 -19.48 -10.49
C PRO A 81 11.04 -18.83 -11.73
N ARG A 82 9.91 -19.34 -12.24
CA ARG A 82 9.20 -18.79 -13.40
C ARG A 82 8.11 -17.80 -13.01
N TRP A 83 7.77 -17.76 -11.73
CA TRP A 83 6.69 -16.91 -11.24
C TRP A 83 7.17 -15.47 -11.04
N ASP A 84 6.52 -14.53 -11.73
CA ASP A 84 6.78 -13.10 -11.61
C ASP A 84 5.68 -12.43 -10.79
N HIS A 85 5.99 -12.16 -9.52
CA HIS A 85 5.08 -11.48 -8.59
C HIS A 85 4.62 -10.10 -9.07
N LEU A 86 5.40 -9.40 -9.89
CA LEU A 86 5.07 -8.07 -10.40
C LEU A 86 3.94 -8.08 -11.44
N LYS A 87 3.65 -9.24 -12.02
CA LYS A 87 2.56 -9.46 -12.99
C LYS A 87 1.33 -10.11 -12.37
N SER A 88 1.38 -10.44 -11.08
CA SER A 88 0.27 -11.08 -10.38
C SER A 88 -1.01 -10.23 -10.44
N PRO A 89 -2.19 -10.84 -10.71
CA PRO A 89 -3.46 -10.15 -10.57
C PRO A 89 -3.74 -9.72 -9.12
N PHE A 90 -3.26 -10.48 -8.12
CA PHE A 90 -3.41 -10.10 -6.71
C PHE A 90 -2.59 -8.85 -6.38
N ARG A 91 -1.38 -8.72 -6.94
CA ARG A 91 -0.60 -7.47 -6.83
C ARG A 91 -1.35 -6.29 -7.44
N THR A 92 -1.95 -6.47 -8.62
CA THR A 92 -2.74 -5.42 -9.26
C THR A 92 -3.94 -5.04 -8.40
N ALA A 93 -4.66 -6.03 -7.84
CA ALA A 93 -5.79 -5.78 -6.95
C ALA A 93 -5.36 -5.02 -5.69
N ASP A 94 -4.29 -5.46 -5.02
CA ASP A 94 -3.69 -4.81 -3.86
C ASP A 94 -3.34 -3.33 -4.16
N MET A 95 -2.59 -3.10 -5.25
CA MET A 95 -2.21 -1.75 -5.68
C MET A 95 -3.39 -0.89 -6.17
N CYS A 96 -4.47 -1.47 -6.66
CA CYS A 96 -5.69 -0.71 -6.97
C CYS A 96 -6.45 -0.34 -5.69
N LEU A 97 -6.52 -1.25 -4.72
CA LEU A 97 -7.26 -1.03 -3.48
C LEU A 97 -6.55 -0.08 -2.53
N ILE A 98 -5.21 0.02 -2.55
CA ILE A 98 -4.52 1.10 -1.85
C ILE A 98 -4.93 2.49 -2.37
N HIS A 99 -5.16 2.65 -3.68
CA HIS A 99 -5.67 3.89 -4.26
C HIS A 99 -7.12 4.19 -3.83
N VAL A 100 -7.96 3.15 -3.70
CA VAL A 100 -9.30 3.28 -3.11
C VAL A 100 -9.21 3.73 -1.64
N CYS A 101 -8.27 3.18 -0.86
CA CYS A 101 -8.00 3.67 0.49
C CYS A 101 -7.60 5.15 0.48
N MET A 102 -6.64 5.56 -0.35
CA MET A 102 -6.20 6.97 -0.39
C MET A 102 -7.35 7.92 -0.74
N PHE A 103 -8.23 7.55 -1.66
CA PHE A 103 -9.43 8.32 -1.98
C PHE A 103 -10.39 8.42 -0.79
N THR A 104 -10.75 7.29 -0.17
CA THR A 104 -11.67 7.28 0.98
C THR A 104 -11.08 7.98 2.20
N TYR A 105 -9.76 7.95 2.38
CA TYR A 105 -9.05 8.68 3.44
C TYR A 105 -9.18 10.17 3.20
N CYS A 106 -8.89 10.63 1.97
CA CYS A 106 -9.10 12.03 1.58
C CYS A 106 -10.53 12.47 1.83
N TYR A 107 -11.51 11.69 1.38
CA TYR A 107 -12.93 11.99 1.61
C TYR A 107 -13.27 12.13 3.10
N ALA A 108 -12.77 11.22 3.95
CA ALA A 108 -13.03 11.25 5.38
C ALA A 108 -12.39 12.45 6.10
N VAL A 109 -11.19 12.88 5.67
CA VAL A 109 -10.43 13.94 6.36
C VAL A 109 -10.57 15.33 5.73
N SER A 110 -11.51 15.51 4.80
CA SER A 110 -11.74 16.79 4.11
C SER A 110 -13.21 17.27 4.16
N PRO A 111 -13.87 17.25 5.33
CA PRO A 111 -15.26 17.71 5.43
C PRO A 111 -15.37 19.17 4.94
N GLY A 112 -16.32 19.41 4.04
CA GLY A 112 -16.56 20.73 3.45
C GLY A 112 -15.62 21.14 2.29
N LEU A 113 -14.55 20.39 2.01
CA LEU A 113 -13.58 20.69 0.96
C LEU A 113 -13.79 19.82 -0.28
N TRP A 114 -14.96 19.91 -0.92
CA TRP A 114 -15.40 19.01 -2.00
C TRP A 114 -14.39 18.86 -3.17
N TYR A 115 -13.56 19.88 -3.42
CA TYR A 115 -12.55 19.86 -4.47
C TYR A 115 -11.41 18.87 -4.18
N LEU A 116 -11.08 18.61 -2.91
CA LEU A 116 -10.02 17.66 -2.54
C LEU A 116 -10.42 16.21 -2.82
N PRO A 117 -11.60 15.70 -2.41
CA PRO A 117 -12.08 14.38 -2.83
C PRO A 117 -12.23 14.25 -4.34
N ALA A 118 -12.68 15.29 -5.03
CA ALA A 118 -12.77 15.26 -6.50
C ALA A 118 -11.40 15.10 -7.16
N LEU A 119 -10.40 15.87 -6.70
CA LEU A 119 -9.02 15.73 -7.16
C LEU A 119 -8.45 14.35 -6.80
N ALA A 120 -8.67 13.87 -5.57
CA ALA A 120 -8.24 12.55 -5.13
C ALA A 120 -8.88 11.43 -5.96
N PHE A 121 -10.16 11.53 -6.30
CA PHE A 121 -10.85 10.58 -7.18
C PHE A 121 -10.19 10.53 -8.55
N ALA A 122 -9.96 11.71 -9.16
CA ALA A 122 -9.33 11.79 -10.48
C ALA A 122 -7.90 11.22 -10.48
N THR A 123 -7.06 11.61 -9.50
CA THR A 123 -5.68 11.15 -9.40
C THR A 123 -5.58 9.64 -9.11
N ASN A 124 -6.33 9.14 -8.12
CA ASN A 124 -6.32 7.72 -7.77
C ASN A 124 -6.95 6.86 -8.87
N GLY A 125 -8.04 7.32 -9.47
CA GLY A 125 -8.68 6.66 -10.62
C GLY A 125 -7.73 6.54 -11.81
N PHE A 126 -7.01 7.61 -12.16
CA PHE A 126 -5.98 7.55 -13.20
C PHE A 126 -4.87 6.53 -12.88
N CYS A 127 -4.38 6.50 -11.64
CA CYS A 127 -3.36 5.52 -11.23
C CYS A 127 -3.87 4.08 -11.32
N MET A 128 -5.12 3.83 -10.90
CA MET A 128 -5.77 2.52 -11.03
C MET A 128 -5.91 2.10 -12.50
N LEU A 129 -6.36 3.01 -13.37
CA LEU A 129 -6.47 2.73 -14.81
C LEU A 129 -5.10 2.37 -15.41
N LEU A 130 -4.03 3.05 -15.01
CA LEU A 130 -2.68 2.73 -15.45
C LEU A 130 -2.22 1.33 -14.98
N LEU A 131 -2.55 0.94 -13.74
CA LEU A 131 -2.25 -0.39 -13.19
C LEU A 131 -3.02 -1.48 -13.93
N LEU A 132 -4.31 -1.24 -14.21
CA LEU A 132 -5.16 -2.16 -14.98
C LEU A 132 -4.67 -2.28 -16.43
N TYR A 133 -4.36 -1.16 -17.08
CA TYR A 133 -3.80 -1.14 -18.43
C TYR A 133 -2.52 -1.98 -18.51
N ARG A 134 -1.58 -1.80 -17.57
CA ARG A 134 -0.35 -2.60 -17.51
C ARG A 134 -0.64 -4.08 -17.31
N ARG A 135 -1.60 -4.43 -16.45
CA ARG A 135 -2.00 -5.83 -16.23
C ARG A 135 -2.56 -6.47 -17.50
N LEU A 136 -3.41 -5.74 -18.24
CA LEU A 136 -4.00 -6.20 -19.51
C LEU A 136 -2.93 -6.45 -20.58
N HIS A 137 -1.85 -5.66 -20.58
CA HIS A 137 -0.74 -5.78 -21.52
C HIS A 137 0.44 -6.59 -20.97
N SER A 138 0.26 -7.31 -19.85
CA SER A 138 1.31 -8.11 -19.19
C SER A 138 2.60 -7.35 -18.86
N ILE A 139 2.50 -6.03 -18.65
CA ILE A 139 3.61 -5.17 -18.27
C ILE A 139 3.81 -5.30 -16.75
N PRO A 140 5.01 -5.71 -16.27
CA PRO A 140 5.27 -5.87 -14.85
C PRO A 140 5.12 -4.54 -14.12
N GLY A 141 4.73 -4.59 -12.85
CA GLY A 141 4.74 -3.45 -11.92
C GLY A 141 6.12 -2.79 -11.77
N SER A 142 6.16 -1.59 -11.18
CA SER A 142 7.43 -0.87 -10.97
C SER A 142 7.44 -0.04 -9.69
N LYS A 143 8.63 0.38 -9.24
CA LYS A 143 8.79 1.29 -8.08
C LYS A 143 8.07 2.63 -8.27
N ALA A 144 7.82 3.05 -9.51
CA ALA A 144 7.02 4.23 -9.81
C ALA A 144 5.59 4.12 -9.29
N ASP A 145 5.04 2.90 -9.15
CA ASP A 145 3.71 2.69 -8.57
C ASP A 145 3.69 3.15 -7.11
N SER A 146 4.74 2.83 -6.34
CA SER A 146 4.90 3.28 -4.95
C SER A 146 5.05 4.79 -4.85
N TYR A 147 5.77 5.44 -5.79
CA TYR A 147 5.88 6.90 -5.80
C TYR A 147 4.53 7.60 -6.07
N ARG A 148 3.66 7.00 -6.89
CA ARG A 148 2.29 7.52 -7.09
C ARG A 148 1.45 7.41 -5.82
N VAL A 149 1.61 6.34 -5.06
CA VAL A 149 0.98 6.21 -3.72
C VAL A 149 1.46 7.32 -2.79
N ILE A 150 2.76 7.64 -2.77
CA ILE A 150 3.30 8.75 -1.97
C ILE A 150 2.65 10.08 -2.36
N ALA A 151 2.49 10.37 -3.66
CA ALA A 151 1.80 11.57 -4.10
C ALA A 151 0.33 11.61 -3.61
N CYS A 152 -0.37 10.48 -3.62
CA CYS A 152 -1.73 10.36 -3.10
C CYS A 152 -1.79 10.54 -1.57
N ILE A 153 -0.75 10.10 -0.84
CA ILE A 153 -0.60 10.33 0.60
C ILE A 153 -0.48 11.82 0.89
N LEU A 154 0.42 12.51 0.18
CA LEU A 154 0.59 13.96 0.30
C LEU A 154 -0.71 14.71 -0.03
N LEU A 155 -1.45 14.24 -1.03
CA LEU A 155 -2.73 14.84 -1.40
C LEU A 155 -3.75 14.76 -0.26
N TYR A 156 -4.01 13.60 0.33
CA TYR A 156 -5.02 13.53 1.39
C TYR A 156 -4.55 14.18 2.70
N THR A 157 -3.25 14.11 3.01
CA THR A 157 -2.70 14.74 4.22
C THR A 157 -2.68 16.27 4.14
N SER A 158 -2.70 16.84 2.92
CA SER A 158 -2.88 18.29 2.72
C SER A 158 -4.19 18.82 3.33
N ALA A 159 -5.25 18.02 3.37
CA ALA A 159 -6.51 18.39 4.01
C ALA A 159 -6.36 18.53 5.55
N MET A 160 -5.50 17.71 6.16
CA MET A 160 -5.20 17.79 7.60
C MET A 160 -4.44 19.08 7.91
N LEU A 161 -3.44 19.42 7.09
CA LEU A 161 -2.71 20.69 7.18
C LEU A 161 -3.65 21.89 7.01
N TRP A 162 -4.50 21.86 5.99
CA TRP A 162 -5.44 22.95 5.71
C TRP A 162 -6.38 23.23 6.88
N ARG A 163 -6.88 22.18 7.55
CA ARG A 163 -7.76 22.30 8.72
C ARG A 163 -7.03 22.56 10.04
N GLY A 164 -5.69 22.66 10.03
CA GLY A 164 -4.90 22.89 11.24
C GLY A 164 -4.72 21.66 12.15
N ASP A 165 -5.07 20.45 11.70
CA ASP A 165 -4.86 19.21 12.47
C ASP A 165 -3.41 18.70 12.33
N PHE A 166 -2.47 19.51 12.85
CA PHE A 166 -1.04 19.23 12.75
C PHE A 166 -0.62 17.97 13.52
N SER A 167 -1.34 17.62 14.59
CA SER A 167 -1.04 16.42 15.38
C SER A 167 -1.30 15.15 14.59
N SER A 168 -2.47 15.03 13.96
CA SER A 168 -2.77 13.87 13.12
C SER A 168 -1.91 13.86 11.85
N TYR A 169 -1.68 15.02 11.24
CA TYR A 169 -0.76 15.14 10.10
C TYR A 169 0.64 14.61 10.44
N ALA A 170 1.24 15.09 11.54
CA ALA A 170 2.56 14.67 11.97
C ALA A 170 2.60 13.16 12.28
N GLY A 171 1.55 12.62 12.91
CA GLY A 171 1.43 11.18 13.18
C GLY A 171 1.36 10.33 11.92
N VAL A 172 0.59 10.75 10.91
CA VAL A 172 0.54 10.08 9.59
C VAL A 172 1.90 10.13 8.91
N MET A 173 2.53 11.31 8.85
CA MET A 173 3.82 11.48 8.19
C MET A 173 4.95 10.70 8.89
N ALA A 174 4.94 10.66 10.22
CA ALA A 174 5.88 9.84 10.99
C ALA A 174 5.67 8.34 10.72
N SER A 175 4.41 7.89 10.67
CA SER A 175 4.07 6.49 10.39
C SER A 175 4.54 6.07 8.99
N TYR A 176 4.27 6.86 7.95
CA TYR A 176 4.77 6.59 6.60
C TYR A 176 6.28 6.78 6.47
N GLY A 177 6.89 7.71 7.21
CA GLY A 177 8.34 7.90 7.22
C GLY A 177 9.06 6.68 7.77
N LEU A 178 8.63 6.18 8.94
CA LEU A 178 9.16 4.96 9.55
C LEU A 178 8.85 3.72 8.71
N GLY A 179 7.61 3.60 8.22
CA GLY A 179 7.24 2.53 7.32
C GLY A 179 8.08 2.52 6.03
N GLY A 180 8.25 3.69 5.40
CA GLY A 180 9.08 3.87 4.22
C GLY A 180 10.55 3.53 4.49
N TYR A 181 11.07 3.83 5.68
CA TYR A 181 12.38 3.37 6.12
C TYR A 181 12.45 1.83 6.14
N PHE A 182 11.49 1.14 6.77
CA PHE A 182 11.48 -0.32 6.80
C PHE A 182 11.36 -0.93 5.39
N TRP A 183 10.52 -0.35 4.52
CA TRP A 183 10.36 -0.79 3.14
C TRP A 183 11.63 -0.59 2.30
N THR A 184 12.26 0.59 2.36
CA THR A 184 13.50 0.86 1.61
C THR A 184 14.69 0.05 2.11
N ARG A 185 14.68 -0.36 3.38
CA ARG A 185 15.70 -1.20 4.00
C ARG A 185 15.33 -2.68 4.04
N ASN A 186 14.29 -3.11 3.33
CA ASN A 186 13.75 -4.46 3.45
C ASN A 186 14.81 -5.55 3.26
N GLU A 187 15.67 -5.44 2.24
CA GLU A 187 16.77 -6.40 2.01
C GLU A 187 17.77 -6.46 3.18
N LYS A 188 18.13 -5.30 3.75
CA LYS A 188 19.04 -5.23 4.91
C LYS A 188 18.41 -5.77 6.18
N LEU A 189 17.08 -5.78 6.25
CA LEU A 189 16.29 -6.33 7.34
C LEU A 189 15.86 -7.79 7.07
N GLY A 190 16.55 -8.50 6.16
CA GLY A 190 16.25 -9.91 5.87
C GLY A 190 14.83 -10.14 5.34
N HIS A 191 14.29 -9.16 4.61
CA HIS A 191 12.94 -9.13 4.03
C HIS A 191 11.78 -9.01 5.03
N TRP A 192 12.06 -8.77 6.31
CA TRP A 192 11.03 -8.50 7.34
C TRP A 192 10.51 -7.06 7.35
N GLY A 193 11.26 -6.14 6.73
CA GLY A 193 10.93 -4.71 6.70
C GLY A 193 9.57 -4.41 6.07
N HIS A 194 9.12 -5.19 5.10
CA HIS A 194 7.82 -4.97 4.48
C HIS A 194 6.64 -5.28 5.42
N GLY A 195 6.72 -6.38 6.17
CA GLY A 195 5.72 -6.67 7.20
C GLY A 195 5.73 -5.65 8.34
N LEU A 196 6.91 -5.12 8.72
CA LEU A 196 7.02 -4.01 9.68
C LEU A 196 6.38 -2.71 9.13
N PHE A 197 6.51 -2.45 7.83
CA PHE A 197 5.81 -1.35 7.17
C PHE A 197 4.29 -1.48 7.34
N HIS A 198 3.71 -2.69 7.19
CA HIS A 198 2.28 -2.90 7.42
C HIS A 198 1.86 -2.60 8.87
N LEU A 199 2.69 -2.96 9.86
CA LEU A 199 2.40 -2.64 11.25
C LEU A 199 2.39 -1.12 11.51
N MET A 200 3.21 -0.35 10.78
CA MET A 200 3.17 1.12 10.83
C MET A 200 1.89 1.72 10.22
N LEU A 201 1.07 0.93 9.51
CA LEU A 201 -0.26 1.39 9.06
C LEU A 201 -1.27 1.49 10.21
N VAL A 202 -1.02 0.84 11.36
CA VAL A 202 -1.90 0.94 12.55
C VAL A 202 -1.89 2.35 13.16
N PRO A 203 -0.74 2.94 13.57
CA PRO A 203 -0.72 4.32 14.04
C PRO A 203 -1.14 5.31 12.94
N CYS A 204 -0.87 5.01 11.67
CA CYS A 204 -1.38 5.81 10.55
C CYS A 204 -2.92 5.84 10.54
N THR A 205 -3.58 4.68 10.55
CA THR A 205 -5.04 4.58 10.53
C THR A 205 -5.67 5.23 11.75
N TYR A 206 -5.07 5.09 12.94
CA TYR A 206 -5.46 5.82 14.14
C TYR A 206 -5.49 7.34 13.91
N CYS A 207 -4.40 7.91 13.38
CA CYS A 207 -4.33 9.35 13.12
C CYS A 207 -5.34 9.80 12.05
N VAL A 208 -5.57 8.99 11.00
CA VAL A 208 -6.58 9.31 9.97
C VAL A 208 -7.98 9.32 10.56
N VAL A 209 -8.35 8.31 11.37
CA VAL A 209 -9.67 8.25 12.03
C VAL A 209 -9.85 9.42 12.98
N ARG A 210 -8.85 9.71 13.82
CA ARG A 210 -8.86 10.87 14.72
C ARG A 210 -9.09 12.17 13.95
N SER A 211 -8.40 12.35 12.82
CA SER A 211 -8.54 13.54 11.98
C SER A 211 -9.89 13.65 11.27
N ALA A 212 -10.48 12.51 10.88
CA ALA A 212 -11.81 12.46 10.29
C ALA A 212 -12.91 12.85 11.31
N THR A 213 -12.66 12.62 12.60
CA THR A 213 -13.55 13.07 13.69
C THR A 213 -13.22 14.47 14.22
N PHE A 214 -12.14 15.10 13.75
CA PHE A 214 -11.71 16.42 14.20
C PHE A 214 -12.70 17.50 13.76
N GLN A 215 -13.23 18.24 14.72
CA GLN A 215 -14.05 19.42 14.52
C GLN A 215 -13.16 20.66 14.71
N VAL A 216 -13.20 21.59 13.76
CA VAL A 216 -12.61 22.92 13.94
C VAL A 216 -13.63 23.70 14.76
N GLU A 217 -13.29 24.03 16.00
CA GLU A 217 -14.05 24.94 16.85
C GLU A 217 -13.96 26.39 16.33
#